data_AF-A0ABC8LR81-F1
#
_entry.id   AF-A0ABC8LR81-F1
#
_cell.length_a   1.000
_cell.length_b   1.000
_cell.length_c   1.000
_cell.angle_alpha   90.00
_cell.angle_beta   90.00
_cell.angle_gamma   90.00
#
_symmetry.space_group_name_H-M   'P 1'
#
loop_
_entity.id
_entity.type
_entity.pdbx_description
1 polymer ?
#
loop_
_entity_poly.entity_id
_entity_poly.type
_entity_poly.pdbx_seq_one_letter_code
_entity_poly.pdbx_strand_id
1 'polypeptide(L)'
;MDENQNAKKKINKGDDDNSSGSNRSSEGVSKYLDLRFKVPVMKRSAVEKKRLWKKLGKERESPLFSWHSVVDASAIPFAALTAWRALKSNARILEGQRLLVFGGGAVGFAAMQLGVAFGYHVTASCVGQTKDRILAAGAEQAVDYLTEDIEVAVKGKFDAVLDTIGRPETERIGINFLRKGGNYMTLQGEAASLTDRYGFVIGLPLATSLLAKKKIQYQYSHGIDYWWTYMRADPEGLAEIQRLVGAGKLKIPVEKTFPITEVVAAHEAKEKKLIPGKVVLEF
;
A
#
# COMPACT_ATOMS: atom_id res chain seq x y z
N MET A 1 65.17 -8.35 26.19
CA MET A 1 65.16 -7.19 27.11
C MET A 1 65.33 -5.96 26.25
N ASP A 2 64.44 -5.76 25.29
CA ASP A 2 63.05 -5.27 25.49
C ASP A 2 63.13 -3.84 26.04
N GLU A 3 62.46 -2.83 25.54
CA GLU A 3 61.33 -2.71 24.63
C GLU A 3 61.17 -1.18 24.49
N ASN A 4 60.22 -0.73 23.68
CA ASN A 4 59.54 0.55 23.88
C ASN A 4 60.23 1.80 23.28
N GLN A 5 59.92 2.11 22.03
CA GLN A 5 58.76 2.96 21.76
C GLN A 5 58.50 3.05 20.26
N ASN A 6 57.34 2.52 19.89
CA ASN A 6 56.90 2.24 18.55
C ASN A 6 56.04 3.38 18.00
N ALA A 7 56.28 3.69 16.72
CA ALA A 7 55.32 4.11 15.71
C ALA A 7 54.50 5.40 15.92
N LYS A 8 54.89 6.46 15.19
CA LYS A 8 54.00 7.23 14.28
C LYS A 8 54.78 8.28 13.48
N LYS A 9 55.43 7.88 12.37
CA LYS A 9 55.69 8.74 11.20
C LYS A 9 56.38 7.96 10.07
N LYS A 10 55.90 8.22 8.83
CA LYS A 10 56.40 7.77 7.51
C LYS A 10 56.07 6.30 7.23
N ILE A 11 55.42 5.96 6.12
CA ILE A 11 56.01 5.97 4.77
C ILE A 11 55.00 6.48 3.73
N ASN A 12 55.52 7.30 2.82
CA ASN A 12 54.92 7.73 1.56
C ASN A 12 55.84 7.19 0.44
N LYS A 13 55.26 6.57 -0.59
CA LYS A 13 55.79 6.18 -1.94
C LYS A 13 55.08 4.88 -2.35
N GLY A 14 54.47 4.74 -3.52
CA GLY A 14 54.38 5.57 -4.72
C GLY A 14 54.06 4.62 -5.89
N ASP A 15 53.27 5.14 -6.84
CA ASP A 15 53.23 4.85 -8.29
C ASP A 15 52.77 3.43 -8.73
N ASP A 16 51.92 3.17 -9.74
CA ASP A 16 51.35 3.95 -10.85
C ASP A 16 50.04 3.28 -11.35
N ASP A 17 49.25 4.05 -12.10
CA ASP A 17 48.33 3.65 -13.18
C ASP A 17 47.25 2.58 -12.95
N ASN A 18 45.98 3.02 -12.87
CA ASN A 18 45.08 2.79 -14.01
C ASN A 18 43.84 3.70 -13.96
N SER A 19 43.76 4.58 -14.95
CA SER A 19 42.54 5.25 -15.38
C SER A 19 41.46 4.22 -15.79
N SER A 20 40.37 4.14 -15.04
CA SER A 20 39.06 3.81 -15.61
C SER A 20 37.94 4.24 -14.65
N GLY A 21 37.42 5.45 -14.89
CA GLY A 21 36.12 5.82 -14.36
C GLY A 21 35.07 4.87 -14.95
N SER A 22 34.48 4.03 -14.12
CA SER A 22 33.24 3.33 -14.50
C SER A 22 32.06 4.07 -13.87
N ASN A 23 31.42 4.88 -14.71
CA ASN A 23 30.03 5.29 -14.60
C ASN A 23 29.18 4.07 -14.22
N ARG A 24 28.78 3.96 -12.94
CA ARG A 24 27.81 2.95 -12.48
C ARG A 24 26.76 3.61 -11.60
N SER A 25 26.04 4.58 -12.16
CA SER A 25 24.80 5.09 -11.56
C SER A 25 23.73 5.53 -12.58
N SER A 26 23.96 5.33 -13.88
CA SER A 26 22.99 5.65 -14.95
C SER A 26 22.49 4.45 -15.77
N GLU A 27 23.09 3.25 -15.61
CA GLU A 27 22.70 2.06 -16.40
C GLU A 27 21.50 1.28 -15.83
N GLY A 28 21.10 1.52 -14.58
CA GLY A 28 19.98 0.80 -13.94
C GLY A 28 18.60 1.24 -14.44
N VAL A 29 18.47 2.48 -14.91
CA VAL A 29 17.18 3.06 -15.37
C VAL A 29 16.99 2.87 -16.89
N SER A 30 18.09 2.82 -17.65
CA SER A 30 18.03 2.54 -19.10
C SER A 30 17.59 1.10 -19.42
N LYS A 31 17.88 0.14 -18.52
CA LYS A 31 17.54 -1.28 -18.73
C LYS A 31 16.05 -1.60 -18.68
N TYR A 32 15.21 -0.69 -18.15
CA TYR A 32 13.76 -0.81 -18.16
C TYR A 32 13.10 -0.18 -19.40
N LEU A 33 13.84 0.65 -20.16
CA LEU A 33 13.34 1.32 -21.36
C LEU A 33 13.58 0.53 -22.67
N ASP A 34 14.43 -0.51 -22.66
CA ASP A 34 14.78 -1.28 -23.86
C ASP A 34 14.25 -2.73 -23.87
N LEU A 35 13.46 -3.12 -22.87
CA LEU A 35 12.61 -4.31 -22.97
C LEU A 35 11.39 -3.96 -23.82
N ARG A 36 11.58 -3.98 -25.15
CA ARG A 36 10.48 -4.10 -26.11
C ARG A 36 9.60 -5.26 -25.67
N PHE A 37 8.48 -4.95 -25.02
CA PHE A 37 7.38 -5.84 -24.77
C PHE A 37 6.88 -6.38 -26.12
N LYS A 38 7.50 -7.45 -26.62
CA LYS A 38 6.89 -8.35 -27.61
C LYS A 38 5.88 -9.23 -26.88
N VAL A 39 4.83 -8.59 -26.36
CA VAL A 39 3.55 -9.30 -26.20
C VAL A 39 3.05 -9.53 -27.62
N PRO A 40 2.67 -10.75 -28.04
CA PRO A 40 1.95 -10.91 -29.29
C PRO A 40 0.60 -10.22 -29.11
N VAL A 41 0.54 -8.93 -29.46
CA VAL A 41 -0.72 -8.25 -29.69
C VAL A 41 -1.32 -8.95 -30.91
N MET A 42 -2.22 -9.90 -30.67
CA MET A 42 -3.13 -10.35 -31.73
C MET A 42 -3.67 -9.09 -32.40
N LYS A 43 -3.34 -8.90 -33.68
CA LYS A 43 -3.89 -7.83 -34.52
C LYS A 43 -5.39 -8.11 -34.68
N ARG A 44 -6.17 -7.78 -33.66
CA ARG A 44 -7.63 -7.82 -33.73
C ARG A 44 -8.07 -6.78 -34.75
N SER A 45 -8.98 -7.19 -35.62
CA SER A 45 -9.51 -6.32 -36.67
C SER A 45 -10.13 -5.06 -36.06
N ALA A 46 -10.16 -3.95 -36.81
CA ALA A 46 -10.82 -2.71 -36.36
C ALA A 46 -12.29 -2.96 -35.94
N VAL A 47 -12.93 -3.95 -36.55
CA VAL A 47 -14.30 -4.41 -36.26
C VAL A 47 -14.39 -5.06 -34.88
N GLU A 48 -13.46 -5.94 -34.52
CA GLU A 48 -13.42 -6.57 -33.19
C GLU A 48 -13.10 -5.56 -32.09
N LYS A 49 -12.19 -4.61 -32.34
CA LYS A 49 -11.96 -3.50 -31.41
C LYS A 49 -13.24 -2.72 -31.19
N LYS A 50 -13.92 -2.30 -32.26
CA LYS A 50 -15.19 -1.56 -32.18
C LYS A 50 -16.28 -2.35 -31.46
N ARG A 51 -16.34 -3.68 -31.65
CA ARG A 51 -17.28 -4.59 -30.97
C ARG A 51 -16.95 -4.76 -29.48
N LEU A 52 -15.68 -4.85 -29.11
CA LEU A 52 -15.21 -4.84 -27.71
C LEU A 52 -15.50 -3.50 -27.03
N TRP A 53 -15.22 -2.37 -27.69
CA TRP A 53 -15.55 -1.04 -27.19
C TRP A 53 -17.06 -0.86 -26.99
N LYS A 54 -17.88 -1.38 -27.90
CA LYS A 54 -19.35 -1.36 -27.78
C LYS A 54 -19.86 -2.30 -26.66
N LYS A 55 -19.17 -3.43 -26.43
CA LYS A 55 -19.50 -4.37 -25.34
C LYS A 55 -19.12 -3.80 -23.97
N LEU A 56 -17.93 -3.21 -23.85
CA LEU A 56 -17.48 -2.47 -22.65
C LEU A 56 -18.34 -1.23 -22.40
N GLY A 57 -18.80 -0.56 -23.46
CA GLY A 57 -19.73 0.57 -23.37
C GLY A 57 -21.11 0.16 -22.84
N LYS A 58 -21.63 -1.01 -23.22
CA LYS A 58 -22.91 -1.54 -22.74
C LYS A 58 -22.88 -2.01 -21.27
N GLU A 59 -21.74 -2.51 -20.78
CA GLU A 59 -21.59 -2.84 -19.34
C GLU A 59 -21.48 -1.58 -18.46
N ARG A 60 -21.13 -0.43 -19.06
CA ARG A 60 -21.05 0.88 -18.38
C ARG A 60 -22.43 1.49 -18.07
N GLU A 61 -23.51 0.96 -18.66
CA GLU A 61 -24.90 1.43 -18.49
C GLU A 61 -25.63 0.77 -17.30
N SER A 62 -24.92 0.08 -16.41
CA SER A 62 -25.42 -0.06 -15.03
C SER A 62 -25.60 1.35 -14.48
N PRO A 63 -26.65 1.68 -13.69
CA PRO A 63 -26.86 3.03 -13.18
C PRO A 63 -25.77 3.38 -12.16
N LEU A 64 -24.58 3.70 -12.67
CA LEU A 64 -23.45 4.15 -11.89
C LEU A 64 -23.82 5.57 -11.45
N PHE A 65 -24.12 5.72 -10.17
CA PHE A 65 -24.14 7.03 -9.53
C PHE A 65 -22.90 7.83 -9.99
N SER A 66 -23.14 9.04 -10.48
CA SER A 66 -22.09 9.89 -11.05
C SER A 66 -21.12 10.32 -9.95
N TRP A 67 -19.83 9.99 -10.12
CA TRP A 67 -18.76 10.58 -9.33
C TRP A 67 -18.84 12.12 -9.42
N HIS A 68 -18.53 12.81 -8.32
CA HIS A 68 -18.58 14.27 -8.28
C HIS A 68 -17.56 14.93 -9.23
N SER A 69 -16.44 14.25 -9.51
CA SER A 69 -15.44 14.68 -10.50
C SER A 69 -14.71 13.49 -11.14
N VAL A 70 -14.07 13.73 -12.29
CA VAL A 70 -13.19 12.75 -12.96
C VAL A 70 -11.96 12.44 -12.08
N VAL A 71 -11.47 13.46 -11.36
CA VAL A 71 -10.37 13.33 -10.41
C VAL A 71 -10.75 12.35 -9.30
N ASP A 72 -11.93 12.49 -8.69
CA ASP A 72 -12.43 11.57 -7.66
C ASP A 72 -12.61 10.15 -8.20
N ALA A 73 -13.20 10.02 -9.39
CA ALA A 73 -13.38 8.74 -10.07
C ALA A 73 -12.04 8.01 -10.33
N SER A 74 -10.94 8.75 -10.50
CA SER A 74 -9.60 8.18 -10.68
C SER A 74 -8.86 7.92 -9.35
N ALA A 75 -9.10 8.75 -8.34
CA ALA A 75 -8.34 8.76 -7.10
C ALA A 75 -8.88 7.76 -6.06
N ILE A 76 -10.20 7.65 -5.97
CA ILE A 76 -10.90 6.97 -4.88
C ILE A 76 -10.92 5.44 -5.06
N PRO A 77 -11.37 4.88 -6.20
CA PRO A 77 -11.78 3.47 -6.25
C PRO A 77 -10.68 2.49 -5.84
N PHE A 78 -9.44 2.69 -6.31
CA PHE A 78 -8.35 1.76 -6.00
C PHE A 78 -8.07 1.67 -4.50
N ALA A 79 -7.90 2.82 -3.83
CA ALA A 79 -7.55 2.84 -2.42
C ALA A 79 -8.74 2.45 -1.53
N ALA A 80 -9.93 2.95 -1.86
CA ALA A 80 -11.14 2.65 -1.13
C ALA A 80 -11.56 1.18 -1.26
N LEU A 81 -11.48 0.57 -2.44
CA LEU A 81 -11.81 -0.86 -2.63
C LEU A 81 -10.81 -1.77 -1.90
N THR A 82 -9.53 -1.41 -1.93
CA THR A 82 -8.50 -2.17 -1.20
C THR A 82 -8.79 -2.17 0.30
N ALA A 83 -9.09 -0.99 0.86
CA ALA A 83 -9.46 -0.83 2.26
C ALA A 83 -10.78 -1.55 2.60
N TRP A 84 -11.82 -1.35 1.80
CA TRP A 84 -13.12 -1.97 1.99
C TRP A 84 -13.02 -3.48 2.02
N ARG A 85 -12.24 -4.07 1.11
CA ARG A 85 -12.04 -5.52 1.07
C ARG A 85 -11.29 -6.04 2.28
N ALA A 86 -10.27 -5.32 2.76
CA ALA A 86 -9.60 -5.67 4.01
C ALA A 86 -10.64 -5.76 5.14
N LEU A 87 -11.45 -4.71 5.31
CA LEU A 87 -12.38 -4.60 6.43
C LEU A 87 -13.57 -5.55 6.33
N LYS A 88 -14.19 -5.71 5.15
CA LYS A 88 -15.39 -6.55 5.00
C LYS A 88 -15.07 -8.03 4.84
N SER A 89 -14.00 -8.40 4.12
CA SER A 89 -13.70 -9.81 3.88
C SER A 89 -12.82 -10.42 4.98
N ASN A 90 -11.86 -9.66 5.51
CA ASN A 90 -10.78 -10.23 6.32
C ASN A 90 -10.83 -9.79 7.79
N ALA A 91 -11.27 -8.55 8.09
CA ALA A 91 -11.26 -8.08 9.48
C ALA A 91 -12.23 -8.84 10.37
N ARG A 92 -13.40 -9.24 9.83
CA ARG A 92 -14.45 -10.00 10.55
C ARG A 92 -14.82 -9.38 11.90
N ILE A 93 -14.85 -8.05 11.96
CA ILE A 93 -15.21 -7.31 13.17
C ILE A 93 -16.63 -6.73 13.08
N LEU A 94 -17.25 -6.56 14.25
CA LEU A 94 -18.60 -6.00 14.42
C LEU A 94 -18.54 -4.52 14.81
N GLU A 95 -19.68 -3.84 14.74
CA GLU A 95 -19.84 -2.49 15.29
C GLU A 95 -19.41 -2.45 16.77
N GLY A 96 -18.76 -1.36 17.18
CA GLY A 96 -18.19 -1.19 18.52
C GLY A 96 -16.89 -1.95 18.78
N GLN A 97 -16.34 -2.66 17.80
CA GLN A 97 -15.03 -3.29 17.92
C GLN A 97 -13.89 -2.37 17.48
N ARG A 98 -12.68 -2.69 17.92
CA ARG A 98 -11.50 -1.82 17.78
C ARG A 98 -10.67 -2.21 16.56
N LEU A 99 -10.39 -1.22 15.71
CA LEU A 99 -9.56 -1.35 14.52
C LEU A 99 -8.30 -0.47 14.66
N LEU A 100 -7.13 -1.07 14.46
CA LEU A 100 -5.86 -0.34 14.33
C LEU A 100 -5.43 -0.30 12.86
N VAL A 101 -5.11 0.88 12.35
CA VAL A 101 -4.64 1.07 10.96
C VAL A 101 -3.22 1.62 10.97
N PHE A 102 -2.27 0.90 10.38
CA PHE A 102 -0.93 1.42 10.13
C PHE A 102 -0.83 2.09 8.76
N GLY A 103 -0.32 3.32 8.77
CA GLY A 103 0.01 4.11 7.58
C GLY A 103 -1.11 5.05 7.14
N GLY A 104 -0.87 6.35 7.23
CA GLY A 104 -1.80 7.42 6.83
C GLY A 104 -1.86 7.70 5.32
N GLY A 105 -1.40 6.77 4.47
CA GLY A 105 -1.50 6.91 3.01
C GLY A 105 -2.94 6.78 2.51
N ALA A 106 -3.15 6.81 1.19
CA ALA A 106 -4.50 6.78 0.61
C ALA A 106 -5.34 5.57 1.05
N VAL A 107 -4.73 4.37 1.14
CA VAL A 107 -5.45 3.16 1.57
C VAL A 107 -5.77 3.19 3.05
N GLY A 108 -4.81 3.54 3.91
CA GLY A 108 -5.06 3.59 5.36
C GLY A 108 -6.03 4.72 5.74
N PHE A 109 -5.96 5.87 5.08
CA PHE A 109 -6.93 6.95 5.25
C PHE A 109 -8.34 6.55 4.81
N ALA A 110 -8.48 5.79 3.72
CA ALA A 110 -9.75 5.22 3.32
C ALA A 110 -10.24 4.16 4.31
N ALA A 111 -9.36 3.28 4.79
CA ALA A 111 -9.70 2.24 5.77
C ALA A 111 -10.16 2.83 7.10
N MET A 112 -9.53 3.90 7.57
CA MET A 112 -9.96 4.58 8.77
C MET A 112 -11.37 5.17 8.60
N GLN A 113 -11.63 5.93 7.52
CA GLN A 113 -12.96 6.50 7.26
C GLN A 113 -14.04 5.41 7.09
N LEU A 114 -13.72 4.32 6.40
CA LEU A 114 -14.61 3.17 6.27
C LEU A 114 -14.87 2.50 7.63
N GLY A 115 -13.85 2.34 8.47
CA GLY A 115 -14.00 1.79 9.81
C GLY A 115 -14.93 2.65 10.68
N VAL A 116 -14.76 3.97 10.65
CA VAL A 116 -15.65 4.92 11.32
C VAL A 116 -17.08 4.81 10.76
N ALA A 117 -17.24 4.76 9.45
CA ALA A 117 -18.54 4.62 8.80
C ALA A 117 -19.24 3.28 9.11
N PHE A 118 -18.47 2.24 9.46
CA PHE A 118 -18.97 0.93 9.92
C PHE A 118 -19.17 0.86 11.44
N GLY A 119 -18.90 1.95 12.17
CA GLY A 119 -19.09 2.03 13.62
C GLY A 119 -17.99 1.38 14.44
N TYR A 120 -16.78 1.26 13.90
CA TYR A 120 -15.61 0.74 14.65
C TYR A 120 -14.92 1.84 15.45
N HIS A 121 -14.28 1.48 16.55
CA HIS A 121 -13.35 2.34 17.28
C HIS A 121 -11.99 2.32 16.58
N VAL A 122 -11.70 3.36 15.80
CA VAL A 122 -10.50 3.38 14.95
C VAL A 122 -9.35 4.14 15.60
N THR A 123 -8.22 3.47 15.73
CA THR A 123 -6.91 4.08 16.01
C THR A 123 -6.05 4.01 14.75
N ALA A 124 -5.33 5.06 14.39
CA ALA A 124 -4.47 5.07 13.21
C ALA A 124 -3.07 5.61 13.50
N SER A 125 -2.06 5.00 12.88
CA SER A 125 -0.71 5.57 12.83
C SER A 125 -0.55 6.47 11.60
N CYS A 126 0.15 7.58 11.77
CA CYS A 126 0.30 8.60 10.75
C CYS A 126 1.64 9.31 10.87
N VAL A 127 1.87 10.27 9.97
CA VAL A 127 3.08 11.10 9.97
C VAL A 127 2.70 12.57 9.91
N GLY A 128 3.27 13.36 10.83
CA GLY A 128 3.20 14.81 10.88
C GLY A 128 1.79 15.36 10.70
N GLN A 129 1.65 16.25 9.72
CA GLN A 129 0.42 17.01 9.43
C GLN A 129 -0.80 16.14 9.06
N THR A 130 -0.63 14.83 8.86
CA THR A 130 -1.75 13.92 8.60
C THR A 130 -2.57 13.62 9.86
N LYS A 131 -2.02 13.87 11.06
CA LYS A 131 -2.67 13.60 12.35
C LYS A 131 -4.02 14.32 12.49
N ASP A 132 -4.03 15.63 12.26
CA ASP A 132 -5.26 16.44 12.38
C ASP A 132 -6.33 16.02 11.37
N ARG A 133 -5.91 15.66 10.15
CA ARG A 133 -6.80 15.17 9.10
C ARG A 133 -7.45 13.83 9.49
N ILE A 134 -6.70 12.95 10.15
CA ILE A 134 -7.21 11.65 10.61
C ILE A 134 -8.22 11.83 11.76
N LEU A 135 -7.92 12.70 12.71
CA LEU A 135 -8.83 13.01 13.82
C LEU A 135 -10.11 13.69 13.31
N ALA A 136 -9.99 14.67 12.42
CA ALA A 136 -11.14 15.36 11.83
C ALA A 136 -12.05 14.43 11.00
N ALA A 137 -11.50 13.32 10.49
CA ALA A 137 -12.25 12.29 9.77
C ALA A 137 -12.93 11.26 10.69
N GLY A 138 -12.78 11.38 12.02
CA GLY A 138 -13.53 10.61 13.01
C GLY A 138 -12.76 9.47 13.68
N ALA A 139 -11.44 9.36 13.48
CA ALA A 139 -10.63 8.42 14.26
C ALA A 139 -10.64 8.81 15.75
N GLU A 140 -10.72 7.81 16.64
CA GLU A 140 -10.68 8.03 18.09
C GLU A 140 -9.29 8.46 18.56
N GLN A 141 -8.25 7.91 17.93
CA GLN A 141 -6.86 8.24 18.25
C GLN A 141 -6.01 8.21 16.97
N ALA A 142 -5.14 9.21 16.83
CA ALA A 142 -4.11 9.26 15.80
C ALA A 142 -2.74 9.39 16.45
N VAL A 143 -1.80 8.51 16.09
CA VAL A 143 -0.43 8.51 16.64
C VAL A 143 0.55 8.86 15.53
N ASP A 144 1.37 9.90 15.76
CA ASP A 144 2.47 10.22 14.87
C ASP A 144 3.68 9.38 15.28
N TYR A 145 4.02 8.38 14.46
CA TYR A 145 5.08 7.42 14.77
C TYR A 145 6.48 8.04 14.69
N LEU A 146 6.64 9.26 14.18
CA LEU A 146 7.92 9.98 14.20
C LEU A 146 8.18 10.67 15.55
N THR A 147 7.13 10.97 16.30
CA THR A 147 7.23 11.73 17.55
C THR A 147 6.87 10.91 18.78
N GLU A 148 6.08 9.85 18.61
CA GLU A 148 5.55 9.03 19.68
C GLU A 148 5.78 7.54 19.39
N ASP A 149 6.18 6.77 20.40
CA ASP A 149 6.20 5.31 20.31
C ASP A 149 4.76 4.78 20.41
N ILE A 150 4.28 4.13 19.34
CA ILE A 150 2.94 3.59 19.28
C ILE A 150 2.70 2.49 20.32
N GLU A 151 3.71 1.68 20.66
CA GLU A 151 3.62 0.63 21.69
C GLU A 151 3.37 1.23 23.09
N VAL A 152 3.79 2.48 23.31
CA VAL A 152 3.57 3.23 24.56
C VAL A 152 2.27 4.03 24.51
N ALA A 153 2.01 4.73 23.41
CA ALA A 153 0.90 5.68 23.27
C ALA A 153 -0.47 5.00 23.13
N VAL A 154 -0.53 3.84 22.50
CA VAL A 154 -1.78 3.11 22.28
C VAL A 154 -2.02 2.10 23.39
N LYS A 155 -3.21 2.13 23.99
CA LYS A 155 -3.57 1.24 25.10
C LYS A 155 -4.62 0.19 24.70
N GLY A 156 -4.47 -1.00 25.27
CA GLY A 156 -5.37 -2.12 25.09
C GLY A 156 -5.13 -2.93 23.82
N LYS A 157 -6.04 -3.85 23.53
CA LYS A 157 -5.97 -4.76 22.38
C LYS A 157 -7.02 -4.41 21.34
N PHE A 158 -6.77 -4.83 20.11
CA PHE A 158 -7.60 -4.61 18.94
C PHE A 158 -8.18 -5.93 18.43
N ASP A 159 -9.35 -5.83 17.82
CA ASP A 159 -10.05 -6.92 17.15
C ASP A 159 -9.46 -7.16 15.75
N ALA A 160 -9.04 -6.08 15.09
CA ALA A 160 -8.39 -6.15 13.80
C ALA A 160 -7.28 -5.10 13.64
N VAL A 161 -6.27 -5.46 12.86
CA VAL A 161 -5.16 -4.59 12.48
C VAL A 161 -5.02 -4.61 10.97
N LEU A 162 -5.03 -3.44 10.33
CA LEU A 162 -4.68 -3.28 8.93
C LEU A 162 -3.33 -2.61 8.80
N ASP A 163 -2.34 -3.35 8.30
CA ASP A 163 -1.00 -2.83 8.00
C ASP A 163 -0.82 -2.53 6.51
N THR A 164 -0.77 -1.25 6.17
CA THR A 164 -0.47 -0.77 4.81
C THR A 164 1.00 -0.46 4.56
N ILE A 165 1.84 -0.55 5.61
CA ILE A 165 3.29 -0.33 5.57
C ILE A 165 3.99 -1.66 5.27
N GLY A 166 3.60 -2.73 5.98
CA GLY A 166 4.00 -4.11 5.72
C GLY A 166 5.48 -4.38 5.92
N ARG A 167 6.07 -3.81 6.98
CA ARG A 167 7.46 -4.07 7.40
C ARG A 167 7.49 -5.08 8.55
N PRO A 168 8.61 -5.80 8.77
CA PRO A 168 8.72 -6.76 9.87
C PRO A 168 8.41 -6.15 11.25
N GLU A 169 8.79 -4.90 11.45
CA GLU A 169 8.52 -4.15 12.68
C GLU A 169 7.03 -3.84 12.86
N THR A 170 6.36 -3.30 11.84
CA THR A 170 4.92 -2.99 11.90
C THR A 170 4.08 -4.26 12.02
N GLU A 171 4.53 -5.36 11.40
CA GLU A 171 3.93 -6.68 11.58
C GLU A 171 4.04 -7.16 13.03
N ARG A 172 5.24 -7.13 13.62
CA ARG A 172 5.43 -7.52 15.03
C ARG A 172 4.54 -6.69 15.96
N ILE A 173 4.57 -5.37 15.82
CA ILE A 173 3.81 -4.44 16.65
C ILE A 173 2.31 -4.69 16.48
N GLY A 174 1.83 -4.79 15.23
CA GLY A 174 0.44 -5.05 14.93
C GLY A 174 -0.07 -6.37 15.53
N ILE A 175 0.71 -7.44 15.40
CA ILE A 175 0.37 -8.74 15.99
C ILE A 175 0.31 -8.65 17.51
N ASN A 176 1.24 -7.95 18.14
CA ASN A 176 1.23 -7.73 19.59
C ASN A 176 0.00 -6.93 20.04
N PHE A 177 -0.56 -6.06 19.22
CA PHE A 177 -1.76 -5.29 19.54
C PHE A 177 -3.06 -6.08 19.42
N LEU A 178 -3.05 -7.26 18.78
CA LEU A 178 -4.26 -8.06 18.63
C LEU A 178 -4.63 -8.81 19.90
N ARG A 179 -5.94 -8.95 20.14
CA ARG A 179 -6.46 -9.94 21.09
C ARG A 179 -6.48 -11.33 20.45
N LYS A 180 -6.65 -12.37 21.27
CA LYS A 180 -6.93 -13.73 20.77
C LYS A 180 -8.20 -13.72 19.91
N GLY A 181 -8.16 -14.39 18.76
CA GLY A 181 -9.19 -14.38 17.74
C GLY A 181 -9.20 -13.13 16.86
N GLY A 182 -8.23 -12.22 17.03
CA GLY A 182 -8.11 -11.02 16.20
C GLY A 182 -7.55 -11.31 14.80
N ASN A 183 -7.73 -10.34 13.90
CA ASN A 183 -7.33 -10.46 12.49
C ASN A 183 -6.23 -9.46 12.13
N TYR A 184 -5.07 -9.97 11.75
CA TYR A 184 -4.00 -9.18 11.13
C TYR A 184 -4.14 -9.21 9.61
N MET A 185 -4.20 -8.04 8.99
CA MET A 185 -4.33 -7.90 7.54
C MET A 185 -3.20 -7.02 7.02
N THR A 186 -2.52 -7.45 5.96
CA THR A 186 -1.50 -6.63 5.32
C THR A 186 -1.67 -6.59 3.80
N LEU A 187 -1.28 -5.46 3.20
CA LEU A 187 -1.22 -5.30 1.75
C LEU A 187 0.08 -5.88 1.16
N GLN A 188 1.05 -6.21 2.00
CA GLN A 188 2.38 -6.69 1.61
C GLN A 188 2.36 -8.21 1.58
N GLY A 189 1.67 -8.73 0.57
CA GLY A 189 1.69 -10.15 0.23
C GLY A 189 2.76 -10.46 -0.80
N GLU A 190 3.40 -11.63 -0.68
CA GLU A 190 4.44 -12.08 -1.62
C GLU A 190 3.86 -12.77 -2.86
N ALA A 191 2.54 -12.89 -2.96
CA ALA A 191 1.91 -13.59 -4.08
C ALA A 191 2.31 -13.02 -5.44
N ALA A 192 2.19 -11.70 -5.63
CA ALA A 192 2.54 -11.06 -6.89
C ALA A 192 4.03 -11.22 -7.23
N SER A 193 4.92 -10.95 -6.27
CA SER A 193 6.37 -11.05 -6.49
C SER A 193 6.83 -12.47 -6.82
N LEU A 194 6.22 -13.49 -6.20
CA LEU A 194 6.53 -14.88 -6.46
C LEU A 194 5.95 -15.36 -7.79
N THR A 195 4.73 -14.94 -8.15
CA THR A 195 4.16 -15.27 -9.46
C THR A 195 4.89 -14.57 -10.59
N ASP A 196 5.38 -13.35 -10.39
CA ASP A 196 6.16 -12.63 -11.40
C ASP A 196 7.53 -13.28 -11.62
N ARG A 197 8.16 -13.78 -10.54
CA ARG A 197 9.50 -14.40 -10.61
C ARG A 197 9.48 -15.85 -11.11
N TYR A 198 8.51 -16.64 -10.66
CA TYR A 198 8.49 -18.09 -10.90
C TYR A 198 7.32 -18.55 -11.78
N GLY A 199 6.51 -17.61 -12.28
CA GLY A 199 5.28 -17.90 -13.02
C GLY A 199 4.16 -18.41 -12.12
N PHE A 200 2.95 -18.53 -12.67
CA PHE A 200 1.79 -18.98 -11.89
C PHE A 200 1.91 -20.41 -11.38
N VAL A 201 2.48 -21.32 -12.17
CA VAL A 201 2.54 -22.76 -11.85
C VAL A 201 3.38 -23.03 -10.61
N ILE A 202 4.46 -22.28 -10.40
CA ILE A 202 5.38 -22.46 -9.26
C ILE A 202 5.16 -21.39 -8.20
N GLY A 203 5.00 -20.14 -8.63
CA GLY A 203 4.85 -18.98 -7.73
C GLY A 203 3.58 -19.03 -6.90
N LEU A 204 2.44 -19.48 -7.45
CA LEU A 204 1.19 -19.51 -6.69
C LEU A 204 1.17 -20.59 -5.59
N PRO A 205 1.59 -21.85 -5.84
CA PRO A 205 1.76 -22.82 -4.76
C PRO A 205 2.75 -22.37 -3.68
N LEU A 206 3.86 -21.74 -4.08
CA LEU A 206 4.85 -21.21 -3.14
C LEU A 206 4.27 -20.09 -2.27
N ALA A 207 3.60 -19.11 -2.88
CA ALA A 207 2.94 -18.03 -2.17
C ALA A 207 1.86 -18.55 -1.19
N THR A 208 1.06 -19.51 -1.64
CA THR A 208 0.03 -20.15 -0.80
C THR A 208 0.67 -20.87 0.39
N SER A 209 1.78 -21.57 0.17
CA SER A 209 2.52 -22.27 1.23
C SER A 209 3.10 -21.30 2.26
N LEU A 210 3.65 -20.15 1.83
CA LEU A 210 4.16 -19.12 2.73
C LEU A 210 3.05 -18.48 3.57
N LEU A 211 1.92 -18.14 2.94
CA LEU A 211 0.77 -17.63 3.67
C LEU A 211 0.24 -18.66 4.67
N ALA A 212 0.06 -19.92 4.27
CA ALA A 212 -0.38 -20.99 5.15
C ALA A 212 0.58 -21.17 6.34
N LYS A 213 1.90 -21.15 6.11
CA LYS A 213 2.92 -21.20 7.16
C LYS A 213 2.75 -20.05 8.15
N LYS A 214 2.62 -18.80 7.68
CA LYS A 214 2.38 -17.64 8.55
C LYS A 214 1.06 -17.76 9.34
N LYS A 215 -0.02 -18.18 8.68
CA LYS A 215 -1.33 -18.39 9.34
C LYS A 215 -1.23 -19.41 10.47
N ILE A 216 -0.63 -20.57 10.20
CA ILE A 216 -0.43 -21.62 11.21
C ILE A 216 0.45 -21.09 12.34
N GLN A 217 1.59 -20.48 12.02
CA GLN A 217 2.51 -19.94 13.01
C GLN A 217 1.82 -18.94 13.95
N TYR A 218 1.09 -17.96 13.43
CA TYR A 218 0.45 -16.92 14.25
C TYR A 218 -0.82 -17.40 14.94
N GLN A 219 -1.55 -18.35 14.36
CA GLN A 219 -2.65 -19.01 15.04
C GLN A 219 -2.16 -19.80 16.27
N TYR A 220 -1.07 -20.54 16.16
CA TYR A 220 -0.53 -21.30 17.29
C TYR A 220 0.16 -20.42 18.35
N SER A 221 0.91 -19.40 17.92
CA SER A 221 1.70 -18.57 18.85
C SER A 221 0.87 -17.47 19.53
N HIS A 222 -0.10 -16.88 18.82
CA HIS A 222 -0.85 -15.70 19.30
C HIS A 222 -2.37 -15.92 19.30
N GLY A 223 -2.86 -17.00 18.67
CA GLY A 223 -4.29 -17.25 18.51
C GLY A 223 -4.96 -16.27 17.56
N ILE A 224 -4.25 -15.75 16.56
CA ILE A 224 -4.77 -14.77 15.60
C ILE A 224 -4.80 -15.32 14.18
N ASP A 225 -5.68 -14.75 13.37
CA ASP A 225 -5.72 -14.98 11.93
C ASP A 225 -4.84 -13.97 11.18
N TYR A 226 -4.12 -14.46 10.16
CA TYR A 226 -3.23 -13.65 9.33
C TYR A 226 -3.72 -13.64 7.87
N TRP A 227 -3.83 -12.45 7.27
CA TRP A 227 -4.38 -12.27 5.92
C TRP A 227 -3.52 -11.38 5.04
N TRP A 228 -3.26 -11.86 3.83
CA TRP A 228 -2.87 -11.00 2.72
C TRP A 228 -4.11 -10.42 2.06
N THR A 229 -4.13 -9.12 1.89
CA THR A 229 -5.22 -8.41 1.20
C THR A 229 -4.72 -7.90 -0.14
N TYR A 230 -5.50 -8.19 -1.17
CA TYR A 230 -5.22 -7.76 -2.54
C TYR A 230 -6.36 -6.90 -3.06
N MET A 231 -6.03 -5.94 -3.90
CA MET A 231 -7.03 -5.18 -4.64
C MET A 231 -7.75 -6.12 -5.61
N ARG A 232 -9.07 -6.11 -5.57
CA ARG A 232 -9.95 -6.76 -6.55
C ARG A 232 -11.07 -5.79 -6.90
N ALA A 233 -11.48 -5.81 -8.15
CA ALA A 233 -12.72 -5.15 -8.54
C ALA A 233 -13.90 -5.87 -7.90
N ASP A 234 -14.71 -5.14 -7.15
CA ASP A 234 -15.86 -5.65 -6.42
C ASP A 234 -17.05 -4.69 -6.62
N PRO A 235 -18.13 -5.13 -7.30
CA PRO A 235 -19.28 -4.27 -7.56
C PRO A 235 -19.99 -3.80 -6.28
N GLU A 236 -20.10 -4.68 -5.28
CA GLU A 236 -20.75 -4.36 -4.00
C GLU A 236 -19.91 -3.35 -3.23
N GLY A 237 -18.60 -3.58 -3.17
CA GLY A 237 -17.66 -2.65 -2.56
C GLY A 237 -17.71 -1.28 -3.25
N LEU A 238 -17.78 -1.25 -4.57
CA LEU A 238 -17.82 -0.01 -5.33
C LEU A 238 -19.12 0.77 -5.07
N ALA A 239 -20.26 0.09 -5.05
CA ALA A 239 -21.55 0.72 -4.74
C ALA A 239 -21.57 1.34 -3.34
N GLU A 240 -21.04 0.62 -2.34
CA GLU A 240 -20.97 1.12 -0.97
C GLU A 240 -20.00 2.31 -0.85
N ILE A 241 -18.85 2.25 -1.52
CA ILE A 241 -17.90 3.37 -1.59
C ILE A 241 -18.56 4.59 -2.23
N GLN A 242 -19.28 4.42 -3.34
CA GLN A 242 -20.00 5.51 -3.99
C GLN A 242 -21.05 6.15 -3.07
N ARG A 243 -21.82 5.33 -2.35
CA ARG A 243 -22.80 5.81 -1.37
C ARG A 243 -22.14 6.64 -0.26
N LEU A 244 -21.00 6.19 0.27
CA LEU A 244 -20.27 6.89 1.32
C LEU A 244 -19.63 8.19 0.82
N VAL A 245 -19.11 8.19 -0.41
CA VAL A 245 -18.60 9.40 -1.07
C VAL A 245 -19.73 10.41 -1.27
N GLY A 246 -20.88 9.99 -1.80
CA GLY A 246 -22.05 10.84 -2.02
C GLY A 246 -22.63 11.42 -0.72
N ALA A 247 -22.52 10.70 0.39
CA ALA A 247 -22.88 11.17 1.73
C ALA A 247 -21.78 12.04 2.40
N GLY A 248 -20.66 12.28 1.72
CA GLY A 248 -19.52 13.03 2.26
C GLY A 248 -18.74 12.33 3.38
N LYS A 249 -19.01 11.04 3.64
CA LYS A 249 -18.41 10.22 4.69
C LYS A 249 -17.08 9.56 4.29
N LEU A 250 -16.76 9.55 2.99
CA LEU A 250 -15.50 9.05 2.48
C LEU A 250 -14.93 10.04 1.46
N LYS A 251 -13.72 10.51 1.72
CA LYS A 251 -12.97 11.40 0.83
C LYS A 251 -11.53 10.94 0.74
N ILE A 252 -10.94 11.02 -0.46
CA ILE A 252 -9.49 10.80 -0.63
C ILE A 252 -8.92 12.08 -1.23
N PRO A 253 -8.26 12.93 -0.44
CA PRO A 253 -7.73 14.19 -0.95
C PRO A 253 -6.65 13.93 -1.99
N VAL A 254 -6.83 14.55 -3.15
CA VAL A 254 -5.78 14.66 -4.17
C VAL A 254 -4.91 15.84 -3.79
N GLU A 255 -3.66 15.55 -3.47
CA GLU A 255 -2.70 16.54 -2.99
C GLU A 255 -2.10 17.34 -4.13
N LYS A 256 -1.94 16.69 -5.30
CA LYS A 256 -1.46 17.34 -6.51
C LYS A 256 -1.93 16.62 -7.76
N THR A 257 -2.25 17.39 -8.79
CA THR A 257 -2.45 16.90 -10.15
C THR A 257 -1.24 17.27 -11.00
N PHE A 258 -0.91 16.42 -11.96
CA PHE A 258 0.10 16.69 -12.98
C PHE A 258 -0.50 16.40 -14.36
N PRO A 259 -0.13 17.15 -15.41
CA PRO A 259 -0.39 16.72 -16.78
C PRO A 259 0.25 15.34 -17.04
N ILE A 260 -0.37 14.50 -17.87
CA ILE A 260 0.19 13.18 -18.21
C ILE A 260 1.58 13.28 -18.86
N THR A 261 1.88 14.40 -19.53
CA THR A 261 3.20 14.71 -20.08
C THR A 261 4.28 14.86 -19.01
N GLU A 262 3.92 15.11 -17.75
CA GLU A 262 4.82 15.27 -16.60
C GLU A 262 4.90 14.01 -15.72
N VAL A 263 4.59 12.83 -16.27
CA VAL A 263 4.58 11.57 -15.51
C VAL A 263 5.89 11.28 -14.77
N VAL A 264 7.04 11.64 -15.35
CA VAL A 264 8.36 11.47 -14.70
C VAL A 264 8.47 12.34 -13.46
N ALA A 265 8.12 13.63 -13.56
CA ALA A 265 8.13 14.56 -12.44
C ALA A 265 7.15 14.13 -11.33
N ALA A 266 5.99 13.59 -11.70
CA ALA A 266 5.02 13.05 -10.76
C ALA A 266 5.58 11.86 -9.96
N HIS A 267 6.31 10.94 -10.62
CA HIS A 267 6.97 9.81 -9.95
C HIS A 267 8.12 10.27 -9.07
N GLU A 268 8.99 11.16 -9.55
CA GLU A 268 10.09 11.69 -8.74
C GLU A 268 9.60 12.40 -7.47
N ALA A 269 8.54 13.22 -7.59
CA ALA A 269 7.95 13.91 -6.44
C ALA A 269 7.41 12.91 -5.40
N LYS A 270 6.91 11.75 -5.87
CA LYS A 270 6.47 10.65 -5.02
C LYS A 270 7.62 9.89 -4.36
N GLU A 271 8.66 9.57 -5.10
CA GLU A 271 9.84 8.88 -4.58
C GLU A 271 10.57 9.72 -3.53
N LYS A 272 10.71 11.02 -3.77
CA LYS A 272 11.29 12.00 -2.83
C LYS A 272 10.37 12.31 -1.63
N LYS A 273 9.19 11.67 -1.55
CA LYS A 273 8.18 11.87 -0.49
C LYS A 273 7.77 13.34 -0.30
N LEU A 274 7.85 14.15 -1.35
CA LEU A 274 7.49 15.57 -1.29
C LEU A 274 5.96 15.76 -1.21
N ILE A 275 5.20 14.76 -1.64
CA ILE A 275 3.73 14.80 -1.70
C ILE A 275 3.17 13.61 -0.90
N PRO A 276 2.71 13.83 0.35
CA PRO A 276 2.25 12.74 1.23
C PRO A 276 0.91 12.12 0.76
N GLY A 277 0.08 12.87 0.04
CA GLY A 277 -1.26 12.44 -0.39
C GLY A 277 -1.34 11.84 -1.79
N LYS A 278 -2.55 11.62 -2.32
CA LYS A 278 -2.73 11.03 -3.65
C LYS A 278 -2.26 12.01 -4.74
N VAL A 279 -1.58 11.49 -5.76
CA VAL A 279 -1.25 12.22 -7.00
C VAL A 279 -2.11 11.66 -8.12
N VAL A 280 -2.64 12.55 -8.96
CA VAL A 280 -3.46 12.20 -10.14
C VAL A 280 -2.81 12.78 -11.39
N LEU A 281 -2.86 12.01 -12.49
CA LEU A 281 -2.44 12.48 -13.80
C LEU A 281 -3.67 12.89 -14.61
N GLU A 282 -3.62 14.07 -15.22
CA GLU A 282 -4.68 14.61 -16.06
C GLU A 282 -4.31 14.45 -17.54
N PHE A 283 -5.30 14.09 -18.35
CA PHE A 283 -5.16 13.83 -19.79
C PHE A 283 -5.47 15.07 -20.62
#